data_AF-A0A0B1TSC0-F1
#
_entry.id   AF-A0A0B1TSC0-F1
#
_cell.length_a   1.000
_cell.length_b   1.000
_cell.length_c   1.000
_cell.angle_alpha   90.00
_cell.angle_beta   90.00
_cell.angle_gamma   90.00
#
_symmetry.space_group_name_H-M   'P 1'
#
loop_
_entity.id
_entity.type
_entity.pdbx_description
1 polymer ?
#
loop_
_entity_poly.entity_id
_entity_poly.type
_entity_poly.pdbx_seq_one_letter_code
_entity_poly.pdbx_strand_id
1 'polypeptide(L)'
;MHNYNRHKIPGGQVEVKVEVWVQEITTISDITSDFQLDIYISEMWLDPALDYSAMNPCKYNLSLNSVLLEKLWTPNSCFINSKTADIHKSPFPNIFLLIYANGSDGACVCGA
;
A
#
# COMPACT_ATOMS: atom_id res chain seq x y z
N MET A 1 18.72 7.76 3.34
CA MET A 1 17.59 7.62 4.27
C MET A 1 17.79 8.23 5.67
N HIS A 2 18.94 8.79 6.05
CA HIS A 2 19.14 9.32 7.42
C HIS A 2 18.22 10.49 7.82
N ASN A 3 17.58 11.17 6.87
CA ASN A 3 16.70 12.31 7.11
C ASN A 3 15.23 12.09 6.68
N TYR A 4 14.83 10.84 6.38
CA TYR A 4 13.45 10.55 6.02
C TYR A 4 12.58 10.53 7.27
N ASN A 5 11.50 11.31 7.28
CA ASN A 5 10.55 11.34 8.40
C ASN A 5 9.19 10.84 7.94
N ARG A 6 8.84 9.60 8.33
CA ARG A 6 7.56 8.97 8.01
C ARG A 6 6.31 9.71 8.52
N HIS A 7 6.47 10.62 9.48
CA HIS A 7 5.34 11.38 10.04
C HIS A 7 5.09 12.70 9.29
N LYS A 8 5.95 13.03 8.32
CA LYS A 8 5.79 14.22 7.48
C LYS A 8 5.14 13.81 6.16
N ILE A 9 4.07 14.51 5.78
CA ILE A 9 3.42 14.32 4.49
C ILE A 9 4.41 14.65 3.36
N PRO A 10 4.66 13.72 2.44
CA PRO A 10 5.50 13.96 1.26
C PRO A 10 4.96 15.15 0.45
N GLY A 11 5.82 16.11 0.11
CA GLY A 11 5.44 17.27 -0.71
C GLY A 11 4.37 18.20 -0.13
N GLY A 12 3.90 17.99 1.10
CA GLY A 12 2.83 18.76 1.76
C GLY A 12 1.40 18.35 1.36
N GLN A 13 1.21 17.87 0.15
CA GLN A 13 -0.03 17.25 -0.33
C GLN A 13 0.31 16.04 -1.20
N VAL A 14 -0.42 14.95 -1.00
CA VAL A 14 -0.23 13.70 -1.75
C VAL A 14 -1.53 13.33 -2.43
N GLU A 15 -1.48 13.10 -3.74
CA GLU A 15 -2.53 12.42 -4.48
C GLU A 15 -2.28 10.92 -4.38
N VAL A 16 -3.27 10.18 -3.87
CA VAL A 16 -3.21 8.73 -3.71
C VAL A 16 -4.18 8.12 -4.71
N LYS A 17 -3.66 7.32 -5.63
CA LYS A 17 -4.46 6.52 -6.55
C LYS A 17 -4.71 5.17 -5.92
N VAL A 18 -5.98 4.83 -5.74
CA VAL A 18 -6.41 3.56 -5.15
C VAL A 18 -7.11 2.74 -6.23
N GLU A 19 -6.68 1.49 -6.36
CA GLU A 19 -7.27 0.49 -7.24
C GLU A 19 -7.69 -0.71 -6.40
N VAL A 20 -8.89 -1.24 -6.65
CA VAL A 20 -9.42 -2.39 -5.90
C VAL A 20 -9.81 -3.47 -6.88
N TRP A 21 -9.29 -4.68 -6.67
CA TRP A 21 -9.61 -5.87 -7.44
C TRP A 21 -10.33 -6.86 -6.54
N VAL A 22 -11.61 -7.11 -6.83
CA VAL A 22 -12.37 -8.13 -6.09
C VAL A 22 -11.98 -9.51 -6.61
N GLN A 23 -11.49 -10.36 -5.72
CA GLN A 23 -11.19 -11.76 -6.06
C GLN A 23 -12.47 -12.59 -5.97
N GLU A 24 -13.14 -12.52 -4.81
CA GLU A 24 -14.39 -13.23 -4.58
C GLU A 24 -15.25 -12.57 -3.50
N ILE A 25 -16.52 -12.95 -3.50
CA ILE A 25 -17.48 -12.65 -2.44
C ILE A 25 -17.76 -13.99 -1.76
N THR A 26 -17.28 -14.16 -0.53
CA THR A 26 -17.26 -15.47 0.13
C THR A 26 -18.59 -15.80 0.79
N THR A 27 -19.17 -14.85 1.52
CA THR A 27 -20.45 -15.04 2.20
C THR A 27 -21.34 -13.82 2.07
N ILE A 28 -22.65 -14.05 2.04
CA ILE A 28 -23.69 -13.01 2.07
C ILE A 28 -24.72 -13.48 3.09
N SER A 29 -25.01 -12.65 4.09
CA SER A 29 -25.97 -12.95 5.15
C SER A 29 -27.07 -11.92 5.18
N ASP A 30 -28.29 -12.34 4.83
CA ASP A 30 -29.47 -11.48 4.88
C ASP A 30 -29.87 -11.13 6.32
N ILE A 31 -29.61 -12.03 7.27
CA ILE A 31 -29.97 -11.88 8.69
C ILE A 31 -29.17 -10.75 9.32
N THR A 32 -27.87 -10.69 9.07
CA THR A 32 -26.95 -9.67 9.59
C THR A 32 -26.71 -8.52 8.63
N SER A 33 -27.26 -8.62 7.41
CA SER A 33 -27.10 -7.68 6.30
C SER A 33 -25.63 -7.33 6.05
N ASP A 34 -24.77 -8.35 5.98
CA ASP A 34 -23.34 -8.22 5.69
C ASP A 34 -22.88 -9.24 4.65
N PHE A 35 -21.68 -8.97 4.14
CA PHE A 35 -21.00 -9.83 3.21
C PHE A 35 -19.51 -9.82 3.53
N GLN A 36 -18.83 -10.88 3.16
CA GLN A 36 -17.38 -11.00 3.24
C GLN A 36 -16.79 -10.95 1.83
N LEU A 37 -15.72 -10.18 1.67
CA LEU A 37 -15.00 -10.03 0.41
C LEU A 37 -13.56 -10.45 0.60
N ASP A 38 -13.02 -11.05 -0.45
CA ASP A 38 -11.58 -11.20 -0.62
C ASP A 38 -11.12 -10.28 -1.78
N ILE A 39 -10.23 -9.32 -1.52
CA ILE A 39 -9.85 -8.24 -2.45
C ILE A 39 -8.35 -7.96 -2.48
N TYR A 40 -7.78 -7.58 -3.63
CA TYR A 40 -6.49 -6.90 -3.69
C TYR A 40 -6.67 -5.38 -3.75
N ILE A 41 -5.82 -4.65 -3.04
CA ILE A 41 -5.80 -3.19 -3.07
C ILE A 41 -4.43 -2.72 -3.58
N SER A 42 -4.42 -1.76 -4.50
CA SER A 42 -3.19 -1.10 -4.92
C SER A 42 -3.29 0.38 -4.61
N GLU A 43 -2.29 0.90 -3.92
CA GLU A 43 -2.17 2.31 -3.57
C GLU A 43 -0.89 2.86 -4.19
N MET A 44 -1.03 3.91 -4.99
CA MET A 44 0.10 4.55 -5.66
C MET A 44 0.13 6.02 -5.28
N TRP A 45 1.29 6.50 -4.87
CA TRP A 45 1.52 7.90 -4.54
C TRP A 45 2.91 8.35 -4.97
N LEU A 46 3.16 9.65 -4.97
CA LEU A 46 4.47 10.22 -5.26
C LEU A 46 5.12 10.70 -3.96
N ASP A 47 6.30 10.17 -3.65
CA ASP A 47 7.15 10.66 -2.56
C ASP A 47 8.48 11.19 -3.10
N PRO A 48 8.62 12.52 -3.25
CA PRO A 48 9.86 13.13 -3.73
C PRO A 48 11.09 12.85 -2.85
N ALA A 49 10.91 12.48 -1.57
CA ALA A 49 12.03 12.18 -0.68
C ALA A 49 12.63 10.78 -0.95
N LEU A 50 11.96 9.96 -1.77
CA LEU A 50 12.41 8.65 -2.21
C LEU A 50 12.93 8.65 -3.65
N ASP A 51 13.01 9.81 -4.30
CA ASP A 51 13.68 9.94 -5.60
C ASP A 51 15.18 9.59 -5.48
N TYR A 52 15.58 8.52 -6.16
CA TYR A 52 16.96 8.05 -6.25
C TYR A 52 17.47 8.07 -7.70
N SER A 53 16.76 8.70 -8.63
CA SER A 53 17.15 8.83 -10.03
C SER A 53 18.50 9.53 -10.19
N ALA A 54 18.76 10.52 -9.33
CA ALA A 54 20.03 11.26 -9.29
C ALA A 54 21.25 10.38 -8.97
N MET A 55 21.06 9.16 -8.45
CA MET A 55 22.13 8.22 -8.14
C MET A 55 22.54 7.35 -9.33
N ASN A 56 21.97 7.56 -10.53
CA ASN A 56 22.15 6.70 -11.72
C ASN A 56 22.01 5.21 -11.39
N PRO A 57 20.83 4.78 -10.90
CA PRO A 57 20.65 3.43 -10.41
C PRO A 57 20.70 2.41 -11.55
N CYS A 58 21.34 1.26 -11.30
CA CYS A 58 21.30 0.13 -12.24
C CYS A 58 19.91 -0.51 -12.37
N LYS A 59 19.01 -0.25 -11.41
CA LYS A 59 17.62 -0.72 -11.41
C LYS A 59 16.69 0.45 -11.15
N TYR A 60 15.69 0.61 -12.01
CA TYR A 60 14.71 1.69 -11.91
C TYR A 60 13.49 1.33 -11.05
N ASN A 61 13.41 0.09 -10.58
CA ASN A 61 12.38 -0.43 -9.70
C ASN A 61 13.00 -1.24 -8.55
N LEU A 62 12.59 -0.93 -7.33
CA LEU A 62 13.03 -1.63 -6.12
C LEU A 62 11.83 -2.31 -5.49
N SER A 63 11.79 -3.64 -5.58
CA SER A 63 10.84 -4.46 -4.83
C SER A 63 11.37 -4.63 -3.41
N LEU A 64 10.58 -4.21 -2.43
CA LEU A 64 10.96 -4.13 -1.03
C LEU A 64 10.08 -5.05 -0.17
N ASN A 65 10.66 -5.48 0.94
CA ASN A 65 9.94 -6.25 1.96
C ASN A 65 9.00 -5.33 2.76
N SER A 66 7.86 -5.87 3.20
CA SER A 66 6.85 -5.20 4.02
C SER A 66 7.40 -4.52 5.28
N VAL A 67 8.51 -5.02 5.84
CA VAL A 67 9.19 -4.39 7.00
C VAL A 67 9.65 -2.95 6.70
N LEU A 68 9.95 -2.62 5.44
CA LEU A 68 10.31 -1.24 5.07
C LEU A 68 9.10 -0.32 4.99
N LEU A 69 7.89 -0.85 4.80
CA LEU A 69 6.66 -0.06 4.81
C LEU A 69 6.49 0.67 6.14
N GLU A 70 6.86 0.04 7.26
CA GLU A 70 6.79 0.66 8.60
C GLU A 70 7.71 1.89 8.75
N LYS A 71 8.72 2.03 7.89
CA LYS A 71 9.67 3.15 7.92
C LYS A 71 9.30 4.27 6.95
N LEU A 72 8.36 4.02 6.03
CA LEU A 72 7.91 4.98 5.04
C LEU A 72 6.64 5.67 5.52
N TRP A 73 6.36 6.84 4.94
CA TRP A 73 5.03 7.42 5.04
C TRP A 73 4.09 6.58 4.17
N THR A 74 2.92 6.27 4.71
CA THR A 74 1.84 5.57 4.00
C THR A 74 0.54 6.33 4.19
N PRO A 75 -0.37 6.31 3.20
CA PRO A 75 -1.70 6.85 3.39
C PRO A 75 -2.44 6.08 4.50
N ASN A 76 -3.23 6.80 5.29
CA ASN A 76 -4.11 6.19 6.29
C ASN A 76 -5.45 5.85 5.64
N SER A 77 -5.47 4.80 4.82
CA SER A 77 -6.69 4.32 4.17
C SER A 77 -7.51 3.44 5.12
N CYS A 78 -8.84 3.57 5.07
CA CYS A 78 -9.75 2.74 5.86
C CYS A 78 -11.05 2.44 5.12
N PHE A 79 -11.64 1.28 5.40
CA PHE A 79 -12.97 0.90 4.92
C PHE A 79 -14.01 1.34 5.95
N ILE A 80 -14.72 2.43 5.66
CA ILE A 80 -15.69 3.04 6.61
C ILE A 80 -16.78 2.05 7.05
N ASN A 81 -17.20 1.16 6.15
CA ASN A 81 -18.29 0.21 6.40
C ASN A 81 -17.81 -1.22 6.69
N SER A 82 -16.51 -1.44 6.91
CA SER A 82 -16.04 -2.77 7.30
C SER A 82 -16.40 -3.05 8.75
N LYS A 83 -17.04 -4.20 9.02
CA LYS A 83 -17.18 -4.72 10.40
C LYS A 83 -15.82 -5.19 10.92
N THR A 84 -15.09 -5.92 10.07
CA THR A 84 -13.72 -6.40 10.29
C THR A 84 -12.98 -6.33 8.95
N ALA A 85 -11.67 -6.08 9.00
CA ALA A 85 -10.79 -6.11 7.84
C ALA A 85 -9.43 -6.64 8.31
N ASP A 86 -8.96 -7.70 7.66
CA ASP A 86 -7.72 -8.38 8.02
C ASP A 86 -6.84 -8.52 6.79
N ILE A 87 -5.53 -8.37 6.97
CA ILE A 87 -4.56 -8.61 5.91
C ILE A 87 -4.15 -10.08 5.94
N HIS A 88 -4.25 -10.77 4.80
CA HIS A 88 -3.76 -12.15 4.70
C HIS A 88 -2.26 -12.24 5.04
N LYS A 89 -1.89 -13.27 5.82
CA LYS A 89 -0.52 -13.55 6.24
C LYS A 89 -0.24 -15.05 6.14
N SER A 90 0.76 -15.47 5.35
CA SER A 90 1.36 -16.81 5.40
C SER A 90 2.55 -16.93 4.43
N PRO A 91 3.78 -17.20 4.90
CA PRO A 91 4.29 -17.10 6.28
C PRO A 91 4.52 -15.64 6.73
N PHE A 92 4.48 -14.69 5.79
CA PHE A 92 4.62 -13.24 6.02
C PHE A 92 3.34 -12.52 5.56
N PRO A 93 3.10 -11.27 5.99
CA PRO A 93 2.00 -10.45 5.46
C PRO A 93 2.12 -10.31 3.93
N ASN A 94 1.01 -10.47 3.21
CA ASN A 94 0.96 -10.41 1.74
C ASN A 94 1.03 -8.99 1.18
N ILE A 95 1.97 -8.18 1.67
CA ILE A 95 2.21 -6.80 1.24
C ILE A 95 3.33 -6.79 0.21
N PHE A 96 3.13 -6.12 -0.92
CA PHE A 96 4.17 -5.88 -1.91
C PHE A 96 4.44 -4.39 -2.07
N LEU A 97 5.68 -3.97 -1.84
CA LEU A 97 6.09 -2.57 -1.97
C LEU A 97 7.06 -2.42 -3.14
N LEU A 98 6.78 -1.48 -4.04
CA LEU A 98 7.61 -1.15 -5.19
C LEU A 98 7.90 0.35 -5.22
N ILE A 99 9.19 0.70 -5.28
CA ILE A 99 9.64 2.10 -5.40
C ILE A 99 10.29 2.30 -6.76
N TYR A 100 9.79 3.25 -7.54
CA TYR A 100 10.39 3.64 -8.81
C TYR A 100 11.46 4.73 -8.63
N ALA A 101 12.43 4.76 -9.52
CA ALA A 101 13.58 5.68 -9.42
C ALA A 101 13.20 7.16 -9.37
N ASN A 102 12.10 7.55 -9.99
CA ASN A 102 11.56 8.92 -9.99
C ASN A 102 10.85 9.31 -8.67
N GLY A 103 10.90 8.46 -7.64
CA GLY A 103 10.22 8.68 -6.36
C GLY A 103 8.71 8.40 -6.39
N SER A 104 8.17 7.86 -7.50
CA SER A 104 6.82 7.31 -7.46
C SER A 104 6.83 5.97 -6.75
N ASP A 105 6.02 5.86 -5.71
CA ASP A 105 5.82 4.65 -4.94
C ASP A 105 4.53 3.97 -5.39
N GLY A 106 4.61 2.68 -5.66
CA GLY A 106 3.44 1.81 -5.74
C GLY A 106 3.50 0.83 -4.57
N ALA A 107 2.67 1.01 -3.56
CA ALA A 107 2.42 -0.03 -2.58
C ALA A 107 1.21 -0.85 -3.03
N CYS A 108 1.44 -2.10 -3.42
CA CYS A 108 0.36 -3.06 -3.57
C CYS A 108 0.07 -3.65 -2.18
N VAL A 109 -1.05 -3.24 -1.60
CA VAL A 109 -1.53 -3.78 -0.32
C VAL A 109 -2.49 -4.94 -0.59
N CYS A 110 -2.00 -6.16 -0.36
CA CYS A 110 -2.70 -7.35 0.13
C CYS A 110 -4.07 -7.75 -0.43
N GLY A 111 -4.18 -9.05 -0.70
CA GLY A 111 -5.41 -9.78 -0.47
C GLY A 111 -5.87 -9.51 0.96
N ALA A 112 -6.98 -8.81 1.14
CA ALA A 112 -7.79 -8.85 2.36
C ALA A 112 -8.88 -9.88 2.18
#